data_AF-A0A932IJH4-F1
#
_entry.id   AF-A0A932IJH4-F1
#
_cell.length_a   1.000
_cell.length_b   1.000
_cell.length_c   1.000
_cell.angle_alpha   90.00
_cell.angle_beta   90.00
_cell.angle_gamma   90.00
#
_symmetry.space_group_name_H-M   'P 1'
#
loop_
_entity.id
_entity.type
_entity.pdbx_description
1 polymer ?
#
loop_
_entity_poly.entity_id
_entity_poly.type
_entity_poly.pdbx_seq_one_letter_code
_entity_poly.pdbx_strand_id
1 'polypeptide(L)'
;PLIVYIQGTLSGYTTQISVKRTANISILGLGTDAKFLGFGMKVVDCQNIIVRNITFADCKVDEKDGLGIDGSVNVWVDHCSFTDSPSSDPSGSNHDGQLDVKSGASNVTLSFNHFMNHRKTCLLGHTPGQTSDSSMKVTYYANWFDGTYSRNPRIRFAKTHVLNNLYSNNGIIPDNGGYGIGVTCNAQVLAEGNYFENTLLPTLISTVNDPGGTLSGDPAGFIKSLNNVTVNSGTIVENLGSYNFDPHSFYSYSAFDAQAVKNIVSENAGAGILNITTAVETKAHEAPNSLQLLSNYPNPFNPSTIIRFSLPGSSTAVLKVYDMLGNEVATLFNSEAKQGTVYSVTFDASKLASGIYLSVLQSGGTVAVQKMMLMK
;
A
#
# COMPACT_ATOMS: atom_id res chain seq x y z
N PRO A 1 -22.43 1.42 -0.93
CA PRO A 1 -21.08 0.84 -0.82
C PRO A 1 -21.12 -0.65 -1.19
N LEU A 2 -20.21 -1.10 -2.04
CA LEU A 2 -20.10 -2.51 -2.46
C LEU A 2 -18.78 -3.08 -1.94
N ILE A 3 -18.81 -4.30 -1.42
CA ILE A 3 -17.61 -5.05 -1.08
C ILE A 3 -17.58 -6.31 -1.95
N VAL A 4 -16.48 -6.50 -2.66
CA VAL A 4 -16.21 -7.66 -3.50
C VAL A 4 -15.07 -8.44 -2.85
N TYR A 5 -15.33 -9.68 -2.49
CA TYR A 5 -14.30 -10.56 -1.96
C TYR A 5 -13.74 -11.45 -3.06
N ILE A 6 -12.42 -11.50 -3.17
CA ILE A 6 -11.69 -12.40 -4.08
C ILE A 6 -11.17 -13.56 -3.26
N GLN A 7 -11.55 -14.79 -3.63
CA GLN A 7 -11.11 -16.00 -2.96
C GLN A 7 -10.35 -16.88 -3.94
N GLY A 8 -9.17 -17.34 -3.53
CA GLY A 8 -8.33 -18.22 -4.34
C GLY A 8 -7.79 -17.55 -5.62
N THR A 9 -7.29 -18.39 -6.52
CA THR A 9 -6.71 -17.95 -7.79
C THR A 9 -7.75 -17.89 -8.89
N LEU A 10 -7.94 -16.70 -9.45
CA LEU A 10 -8.67 -16.47 -10.70
C LEU A 10 -7.67 -16.51 -11.86
N SER A 11 -8.01 -17.21 -12.94
CA SER A 11 -7.15 -17.36 -14.13
C SER A 11 -7.97 -17.65 -15.38
N GLY A 12 -7.34 -17.64 -16.56
CA GLY A 12 -7.99 -18.00 -17.84
C GLY A 12 -8.85 -16.89 -18.46
N TYR A 13 -8.77 -15.66 -17.92
CA TYR A 13 -9.43 -14.51 -18.49
C TYR A 13 -8.64 -13.98 -19.70
N THR A 14 -9.36 -13.64 -20.77
CA THR A 14 -8.78 -13.08 -21.99
C THR A 14 -8.74 -11.55 -21.99
N THR A 15 -9.31 -10.91 -20.96
CA THR A 15 -9.35 -9.46 -20.78
C THR A 15 -9.12 -9.08 -19.31
N GLN A 16 -8.70 -7.84 -19.06
CA GLN A 16 -8.61 -7.25 -17.73
C GLN A 16 -10.00 -7.03 -17.13
N ILE A 17 -10.08 -7.15 -15.79
CA ILE A 17 -11.27 -6.72 -15.04
C ILE A 17 -11.30 -5.20 -15.01
N SER A 18 -12.49 -4.60 -15.11
CA SER A 18 -12.62 -3.15 -15.15
C SER A 18 -13.72 -2.66 -14.21
N VAL A 19 -13.36 -1.77 -13.29
CA VAL A 19 -14.29 -0.95 -12.50
C VAL A 19 -14.29 0.44 -13.11
N LYS A 20 -15.44 0.89 -13.62
CA LYS A 20 -15.53 2.10 -14.43
C LYS A 20 -16.70 2.98 -14.01
N ARG A 21 -16.48 4.30 -13.91
CA ARG A 21 -17.50 5.34 -13.71
C ARG A 21 -18.46 5.03 -12.56
N THR A 22 -17.88 4.67 -11.42
CA THR A 22 -18.62 4.27 -10.22
C THR A 22 -17.88 4.69 -8.96
N ALA A 23 -18.49 4.46 -7.80
CA ALA A 23 -17.89 4.85 -6.54
C ALA A 23 -18.20 3.90 -5.38
N ASN A 24 -17.40 4.01 -4.31
CA ASN A 24 -17.61 3.36 -3.02
C ASN A 24 -17.54 1.82 -3.11
N ILE A 25 -16.45 1.31 -3.68
CA ILE A 25 -16.21 -0.13 -3.84
C ILE A 25 -14.92 -0.53 -3.13
N SER A 26 -14.98 -1.59 -2.34
CA SER A 26 -13.81 -2.28 -1.80
C SER A 26 -13.66 -3.66 -2.45
N ILE A 27 -12.48 -3.96 -2.96
CA ILE A 27 -12.13 -5.24 -3.56
C ILE A 27 -11.03 -5.85 -2.70
N LEU A 28 -11.37 -6.94 -2.01
CA LEU A 28 -10.58 -7.47 -0.90
C LEU A 28 -10.25 -8.94 -1.16
N GLY A 29 -8.98 -9.29 -1.19
CA GLY A 29 -8.56 -10.69 -1.23
C GLY A 29 -8.71 -11.37 0.12
N LEU A 30 -9.26 -12.57 0.13
CA LEU A 30 -9.38 -13.43 1.31
C LEU A 30 -8.14 -14.32 1.45
N GLY A 31 -7.75 -14.56 2.70
CA GLY A 31 -6.64 -15.47 3.01
C GLY A 31 -5.32 -15.04 2.36
N THR A 32 -4.53 -16.05 1.98
CA THR A 32 -3.17 -15.88 1.45
C THR A 32 -3.05 -16.20 -0.04
N ASP A 33 -4.13 -16.62 -0.68
CA ASP A 33 -4.13 -17.18 -2.03
C ASP A 33 -5.00 -16.42 -3.03
N ALA A 34 -5.63 -15.31 -2.62
CA ALA A 34 -6.37 -14.40 -3.48
C ALA A 34 -5.46 -13.81 -4.58
N LYS A 35 -5.68 -14.24 -5.82
CA LYS A 35 -4.77 -13.96 -6.94
C LYS A 35 -5.49 -13.78 -8.25
N PHE A 36 -5.09 -12.78 -9.03
CA PHE A 36 -5.36 -12.70 -10.46
C PHE A 36 -4.12 -13.19 -11.20
N LEU A 37 -4.26 -14.29 -11.95
CA LEU A 37 -3.17 -14.94 -12.67
C LEU A 37 -3.40 -14.84 -14.18
N GLY A 38 -2.48 -14.20 -14.89
CA GLY A 38 -2.55 -14.01 -16.34
C GLY A 38 -3.22 -12.70 -16.77
N PHE A 39 -3.92 -12.03 -15.86
CA PHE A 39 -4.69 -10.81 -16.15
C PHE A 39 -4.66 -9.82 -14.98
N GLY A 40 -4.94 -8.56 -15.29
CA GLY A 40 -4.97 -7.48 -14.31
C GLY A 40 -6.32 -6.78 -14.21
N MET A 41 -6.30 -5.58 -13.65
CA MET A 41 -7.48 -4.78 -13.39
C MET A 41 -7.31 -3.31 -13.79
N LYS A 42 -8.41 -2.64 -14.12
CA LYS A 42 -8.48 -1.19 -14.28
C LYS A 42 -9.52 -0.55 -13.36
N VAL A 43 -9.18 0.62 -12.82
CA VAL A 43 -10.05 1.54 -12.10
C VAL A 43 -10.10 2.84 -12.90
N VAL A 44 -11.22 3.11 -13.57
CA VAL A 44 -11.32 4.22 -14.56
C VAL A 44 -12.47 5.16 -14.19
N ASP A 45 -12.18 6.45 -14.08
CA ASP A 45 -13.14 7.51 -13.73
C ASP A 45 -13.98 7.17 -12.48
N CYS A 46 -13.35 6.58 -11.48
CA CYS A 46 -14.01 6.14 -10.25
C CYS A 46 -13.72 7.07 -9.07
N GLN A 47 -14.54 6.96 -8.03
CA GLN A 47 -14.33 7.66 -6.75
C GLN A 47 -14.39 6.72 -5.56
N ASN A 48 -13.50 6.87 -4.58
CA ASN A 48 -13.54 6.09 -3.33
C ASN A 48 -13.48 4.57 -3.59
N ILE A 49 -12.34 4.11 -4.11
CA ILE A 49 -12.07 2.71 -4.42
C ILE A 49 -10.96 2.19 -3.53
N ILE A 50 -11.16 0.99 -2.98
CA ILE A 50 -10.17 0.28 -2.16
C ILE A 50 -9.85 -1.04 -2.85
N VAL A 51 -8.58 -1.36 -3.03
CA VAL A 51 -8.09 -2.67 -3.52
C VAL A 51 -7.06 -3.18 -2.54
N ARG A 52 -7.30 -4.34 -1.90
CA ARG A 52 -6.40 -4.85 -0.86
C ARG A 52 -6.22 -6.36 -0.89
N ASN A 53 -5.05 -6.81 -0.43
CA ASN A 53 -4.75 -8.21 -0.18
C ASN A 53 -4.84 -9.13 -1.40
N ILE A 54 -4.53 -8.62 -2.59
CA ILE A 54 -4.61 -9.39 -3.85
C ILE A 54 -3.23 -9.48 -4.49
N THR A 55 -2.88 -10.68 -4.97
CA THR A 55 -1.73 -10.87 -5.84
C THR A 55 -2.12 -10.68 -7.31
N PHE A 56 -1.49 -9.76 -8.01
CA PHE A 56 -1.54 -9.62 -9.46
C PHE A 56 -0.30 -10.28 -10.05
N ALA A 57 -0.49 -11.40 -10.75
CA ALA A 57 0.58 -12.27 -11.21
C ALA A 57 0.50 -12.48 -12.73
N ASP A 58 1.63 -12.35 -13.42
CA ASP A 58 1.79 -12.73 -14.83
C ASP A 58 0.81 -12.02 -15.78
N CYS A 59 0.50 -10.75 -15.53
CA CYS A 59 -0.55 -10.03 -16.25
C CYS A 59 -0.16 -9.77 -17.72
N LYS A 60 -0.78 -10.48 -18.66
CA LYS A 60 -0.36 -10.51 -20.08
C LYS A 60 -1.43 -10.10 -21.09
N VAL A 61 -2.65 -9.87 -20.62
CA VAL A 61 -3.79 -9.51 -21.45
C VAL A 61 -4.03 -8.00 -21.47
N ASP A 62 -4.63 -7.52 -22.56
CA ASP A 62 -4.90 -6.09 -22.82
C ASP A 62 -3.66 -5.21 -22.64
N GLU A 63 -3.72 -4.22 -21.74
CA GLU A 63 -2.59 -3.31 -21.44
C GLU A 63 -1.44 -4.04 -20.73
N LYS A 64 -1.67 -5.28 -20.27
CA LYS A 64 -0.68 -6.08 -19.52
C LYS A 64 -0.28 -5.45 -18.19
N ASP A 65 -1.08 -4.48 -17.74
CA ASP A 65 -0.94 -3.86 -16.44
C ASP A 65 -1.49 -4.81 -15.37
N GLY A 66 -0.82 -4.87 -14.21
CA GLY A 66 -1.36 -5.51 -13.02
C GLY A 66 -2.60 -4.77 -12.51
N LEU A 67 -2.45 -3.48 -12.20
CA LEU A 67 -3.56 -2.59 -11.86
C LEU A 67 -3.33 -1.19 -12.45
N GLY A 68 -4.25 -0.72 -13.29
CA GLY A 68 -4.24 0.66 -13.82
C GLY A 68 -5.29 1.54 -13.13
N ILE A 69 -4.91 2.76 -12.76
CA ILE A 69 -5.79 3.79 -12.18
C ILE A 69 -5.80 5.00 -13.11
N ASP A 70 -6.92 5.21 -13.81
CA ASP A 70 -7.07 6.27 -14.80
C ASP A 70 -8.19 7.23 -14.36
N GLY A 71 -7.91 8.54 -14.30
CA GLY A 71 -8.92 9.58 -14.05
C GLY A 71 -9.69 9.46 -12.73
N SER A 72 -9.25 8.57 -11.83
CA SER A 72 -9.97 8.22 -10.62
C SER A 72 -9.47 9.01 -9.41
N VAL A 73 -10.36 9.28 -8.46
CA VAL A 73 -10.06 10.12 -7.29
C VAL A 73 -10.36 9.36 -5.98
N ASN A 74 -9.50 9.53 -4.97
CA ASN A 74 -9.60 8.82 -3.69
C ASN A 74 -9.53 7.30 -3.90
N VAL A 75 -8.35 6.81 -4.28
CA VAL A 75 -8.10 5.37 -4.49
C VAL A 75 -7.03 4.90 -3.52
N TRP A 76 -7.27 3.78 -2.85
CA TRP A 76 -6.33 3.15 -1.93
C TRP A 76 -6.00 1.73 -2.39
N VAL A 77 -4.74 1.50 -2.77
CA VAL A 77 -4.23 0.16 -3.11
C VAL A 77 -3.25 -0.25 -2.02
N ASP A 78 -3.58 -1.31 -1.29
CA ASP A 78 -2.85 -1.62 -0.07
C ASP A 78 -2.68 -3.11 0.22
N HIS A 79 -1.48 -3.51 0.64
CA HIS A 79 -1.12 -4.91 0.84
C HIS A 79 -1.42 -5.78 -0.40
N CYS A 80 -1.14 -5.27 -1.60
CA CYS A 80 -1.19 -6.08 -2.82
C CYS A 80 0.22 -6.53 -3.21
N SER A 81 0.31 -7.68 -3.88
CA SER A 81 1.57 -8.18 -4.44
C SER A 81 1.51 -8.12 -5.97
N PHE A 82 2.60 -7.74 -6.62
CA PHE A 82 2.70 -7.63 -8.08
C PHE A 82 3.94 -8.36 -8.56
N THR A 83 3.79 -9.26 -9.54
CA THR A 83 4.90 -10.09 -10.02
C THR A 83 4.69 -10.60 -11.46
N ASP A 84 5.79 -10.82 -12.17
CA ASP A 84 5.79 -11.51 -13.47
C ASP A 84 5.69 -13.04 -13.31
N SER A 85 5.86 -13.56 -12.09
CA SER A 85 5.76 -14.98 -11.79
C SER A 85 4.38 -15.55 -12.19
N PRO A 86 4.31 -16.75 -12.81
CA PRO A 86 5.39 -17.73 -12.92
C PRO A 86 6.36 -17.52 -14.09
N SER A 87 6.14 -16.53 -14.95
CA SER A 87 7.08 -16.24 -16.03
C SER A 87 8.21 -15.31 -15.58
N SER A 88 9.15 -15.06 -16.49
CA SER A 88 10.24 -14.11 -16.29
C SER A 88 10.30 -13.22 -17.52
N ASP A 89 10.34 -11.90 -17.31
CA ASP A 89 10.40 -10.92 -18.40
C ASP A 89 11.46 -9.84 -18.16
N PRO A 90 12.75 -10.22 -18.09
CA PRO A 90 13.83 -9.28 -17.81
C PRO A 90 14.00 -8.21 -18.89
N SER A 91 13.40 -8.37 -20.08
CA SER A 91 13.37 -7.34 -21.13
C SER A 91 12.21 -6.36 -20.98
N GLY A 92 11.14 -6.73 -20.24
CA GLY A 92 9.89 -5.98 -20.14
C GLY A 92 9.10 -5.92 -21.45
N SER A 93 9.23 -6.94 -22.31
CA SER A 93 8.56 -6.99 -23.61
C SER A 93 7.22 -7.74 -23.54
N ASN A 94 7.08 -8.61 -22.54
CA ASN A 94 5.93 -9.49 -22.38
C ASN A 94 4.92 -8.98 -21.35
N HIS A 95 5.33 -8.13 -20.41
CA HIS A 95 4.49 -7.38 -19.46
C HIS A 95 4.62 -5.86 -19.67
N ASP A 96 3.68 -5.07 -19.13
CA ASP A 96 3.80 -3.60 -19.10
C ASP A 96 3.98 -3.05 -17.69
N GLY A 97 3.00 -2.37 -17.09
CA GLY A 97 3.07 -1.83 -15.74
C GLY A 97 2.66 -2.84 -14.67
N GLN A 98 3.21 -2.76 -13.46
CA GLN A 98 2.61 -3.47 -12.32
C GLN A 98 1.47 -2.65 -11.71
N LEU A 99 1.71 -1.36 -11.47
CA LEU A 99 0.72 -0.46 -10.89
C LEU A 99 0.89 0.96 -11.45
N ASP A 100 0.01 1.32 -12.37
CA ASP A 100 0.06 2.58 -13.10
C ASP A 100 -1.02 3.55 -12.65
N VAL A 101 -0.69 4.83 -12.59
CA VAL A 101 -1.61 5.91 -12.24
C VAL A 101 -1.50 7.02 -13.29
N LYS A 102 -2.59 7.32 -14.00
CA LYS A 102 -2.56 8.14 -15.21
C LYS A 102 -3.79 9.06 -15.29
N SER A 103 -3.77 9.97 -16.25
CA SER A 103 -4.95 10.71 -16.73
C SER A 103 -5.64 11.53 -15.64
N GLY A 104 -4.87 12.26 -14.83
CA GLY A 104 -5.40 13.13 -13.77
C GLY A 104 -5.86 12.42 -12.50
N ALA A 105 -5.62 11.11 -12.35
CA ALA A 105 -5.96 10.39 -11.12
C ALA A 105 -5.27 11.01 -9.88
N SER A 106 -6.03 11.31 -8.83
CA SER A 106 -5.55 12.15 -7.73
C SER A 106 -6.09 11.70 -6.37
N ASN A 107 -5.40 12.09 -5.28
CA ASN A 107 -5.62 11.56 -3.94
C ASN A 107 -5.52 10.02 -3.92
N VAL A 108 -4.44 9.49 -4.51
CA VAL A 108 -4.16 8.06 -4.56
C VAL A 108 -3.13 7.71 -3.50
N THR A 109 -3.40 6.67 -2.70
CA THR A 109 -2.42 6.10 -1.77
C THR A 109 -2.11 4.67 -2.17
N LEU A 110 -0.84 4.37 -2.34
CA LEU A 110 -0.32 3.05 -2.65
C LEU A 110 0.55 2.66 -1.46
N SER A 111 0.08 1.75 -0.61
CA SER A 111 0.76 1.42 0.66
C SER A 111 0.98 -0.06 0.92
N PHE A 112 2.10 -0.40 1.55
CA PHE A 112 2.41 -1.80 1.92
C PHE A 112 2.29 -2.79 0.75
N ASN A 113 2.47 -2.36 -0.49
CA ASN A 113 2.46 -3.26 -1.64
C ASN A 113 3.86 -3.85 -1.85
N HIS A 114 3.93 -5.05 -2.43
CA HIS A 114 5.18 -5.72 -2.77
C HIS A 114 5.30 -5.91 -4.29
N PHE A 115 6.27 -5.24 -4.89
CA PHE A 115 6.57 -5.28 -6.32
C PHE A 115 7.81 -6.13 -6.53
N MET A 116 7.70 -7.21 -7.31
CA MET A 116 8.75 -8.22 -7.44
C MET A 116 9.23 -8.38 -8.89
N ASN A 117 10.55 -8.40 -9.07
CA ASN A 117 11.25 -8.93 -10.25
C ASN A 117 10.65 -8.51 -11.59
N HIS A 118 10.49 -7.20 -11.80
CA HIS A 118 9.76 -6.67 -12.94
C HIS A 118 10.48 -5.48 -13.57
N ARG A 119 10.24 -5.27 -14.87
CA ARG A 119 10.98 -4.27 -15.66
C ARG A 119 10.48 -2.84 -15.45
N LYS A 120 9.16 -2.61 -15.56
CA LYS A 120 8.52 -1.28 -15.68
C LYS A 120 7.46 -1.10 -14.60
N THR A 121 7.87 -0.98 -13.34
CA THR A 121 7.00 -1.21 -12.18
C THR A 121 5.80 -0.27 -12.03
N CYS A 122 6.02 1.03 -11.83
CA CYS A 122 4.96 2.01 -11.57
C CYS A 122 5.14 3.27 -12.42
N LEU A 123 4.28 3.45 -13.43
CA LEU A 123 4.22 4.70 -14.19
C LEU A 123 3.20 5.66 -13.56
N LEU A 124 3.65 6.87 -13.24
CA LEU A 124 2.83 7.98 -12.77
C LEU A 124 2.86 9.09 -13.82
N GLY A 125 1.81 9.15 -14.64
CA GLY A 125 1.69 10.04 -15.80
C GLY A 125 2.34 9.48 -17.08
N HIS A 126 1.52 9.18 -18.09
CA HIS A 126 1.93 8.32 -19.20
C HIS A 126 2.71 9.03 -20.32
N THR A 127 2.51 10.33 -20.52
CA THR A 127 3.11 11.10 -21.62
C THR A 127 3.42 12.54 -21.20
N PRO A 128 4.50 13.17 -21.69
CA PRO A 128 4.74 14.61 -21.48
C PRO A 128 3.66 15.50 -22.11
N GLY A 129 2.81 14.98 -23.00
CA GLY A 129 1.68 15.72 -23.55
C GLY A 129 0.48 15.89 -22.61
N GLN A 130 0.39 15.08 -21.54
CA GLN A 130 -0.76 15.06 -20.63
C GLN A 130 -0.55 16.05 -19.47
N THR A 131 -0.54 17.35 -19.77
CA THR A 131 -0.23 18.39 -18.78
C THR A 131 -1.26 18.52 -17.65
N SER A 132 -2.48 17.98 -17.83
CA SER A 132 -3.49 17.90 -16.76
C SER A 132 -3.10 16.96 -15.61
N ASP A 133 -2.10 16.09 -15.80
CA ASP A 133 -1.51 15.25 -14.76
C ASP A 133 -0.81 16.10 -13.67
N SER A 134 -0.58 17.40 -13.89
CA SER A 134 -0.12 18.35 -12.86
C SER A 134 -1.08 18.52 -11.67
N SER A 135 -2.34 18.08 -11.81
CA SER A 135 -3.33 18.04 -10.72
C SER A 135 -3.21 16.81 -9.81
N MET A 136 -2.45 15.79 -10.24
CA MET A 136 -2.31 14.51 -9.56
C MET A 136 -1.55 14.67 -8.23
N LYS A 137 -2.05 13.97 -7.21
CA LYS A 137 -1.45 13.86 -5.88
C LYS A 137 -1.42 12.39 -5.50
N VAL A 138 -0.23 11.84 -5.34
CA VAL A 138 -0.05 10.40 -5.07
C VAL A 138 0.92 10.19 -3.93
N THR A 139 0.61 9.24 -3.05
CA THR A 139 1.50 8.82 -1.95
C THR A 139 1.89 7.37 -2.16
N TYR A 140 3.19 7.10 -2.18
CA TYR A 140 3.78 5.77 -2.08
C TYR A 140 4.31 5.61 -0.66
N TYR A 141 3.71 4.72 0.13
CA TYR A 141 4.04 4.58 1.54
C TYR A 141 4.35 3.12 1.93
N ALA A 142 5.53 2.87 2.49
CA ALA A 142 5.88 1.54 3.03
C ALA A 142 5.75 0.39 2.01
N ASN A 143 5.91 0.67 0.71
CA ASN A 143 5.96 -0.38 -0.31
C ASN A 143 7.35 -1.01 -0.38
N TRP A 144 7.40 -2.26 -0.85
CA TRP A 144 8.64 -2.96 -1.15
C TRP A 144 8.84 -3.08 -2.66
N PHE A 145 9.89 -2.45 -3.17
CA PHE A 145 10.40 -2.64 -4.53
C PHE A 145 11.55 -3.65 -4.50
N ASP A 146 11.27 -4.89 -4.87
CA ASP A 146 12.15 -6.05 -4.66
C ASP A 146 12.64 -6.62 -6.01
N GLY A 147 13.91 -6.39 -6.33
CA GLY A 147 14.51 -6.86 -7.59
C GLY A 147 13.91 -6.22 -8.84
N THR A 148 13.17 -5.11 -8.71
CA THR A 148 12.59 -4.39 -9.85
C THR A 148 13.62 -3.52 -10.55
N TYR A 149 13.50 -3.36 -11.86
CA TYR A 149 14.51 -2.67 -12.67
C TYR A 149 14.31 -1.14 -12.72
N SER A 150 13.14 -0.67 -13.10
CA SER A 150 12.87 0.75 -13.35
C SER A 150 11.44 1.14 -13.00
N ARG A 151 11.19 2.45 -12.98
CA ARG A 151 9.90 3.05 -12.64
C ARG A 151 9.47 2.69 -11.21
N ASN A 152 10.29 2.99 -10.21
CA ASN A 152 9.99 2.69 -8.81
C ASN A 152 9.73 3.93 -7.92
N PRO A 153 8.78 4.83 -8.24
CA PRO A 153 8.01 5.01 -9.47
C PRO A 153 8.75 5.85 -10.52
N ARG A 154 8.19 5.98 -11.73
CA ARG A 154 8.53 7.04 -12.69
C ARG A 154 7.43 8.10 -12.70
N ILE A 155 7.79 9.34 -12.39
CA ILE A 155 6.84 10.41 -12.06
C ILE A 155 6.93 11.54 -13.07
N ARG A 156 5.79 11.90 -13.67
CA ARG A 156 5.57 13.10 -14.48
C ARG A 156 4.55 14.02 -13.81
N PHE A 157 4.82 15.33 -13.81
CA PHE A 157 3.94 16.44 -13.38
C PHE A 157 3.40 16.42 -11.94
N ALA A 158 3.09 15.25 -11.38
CA ALA A 158 2.39 15.06 -10.13
C ALA A 158 3.17 15.60 -8.93
N LYS A 159 2.41 15.95 -7.89
CA LYS A 159 2.91 16.07 -6.53
C LYS A 159 2.93 14.69 -5.90
N THR A 160 4.10 14.19 -5.54
CA THR A 160 4.25 12.80 -5.07
C THR A 160 5.03 12.73 -3.78
N HIS A 161 4.44 12.11 -2.76
CA HIS A 161 5.15 11.78 -1.53
C HIS A 161 5.59 10.32 -1.58
N VAL A 162 6.89 10.07 -1.55
CA VAL A 162 7.51 8.74 -1.53
C VAL A 162 8.08 8.55 -0.12
N LEU A 163 7.30 7.91 0.74
CA LEU A 163 7.50 7.85 2.18
C LEU A 163 7.83 6.42 2.65
N ASN A 164 8.95 6.24 3.35
CA ASN A 164 9.29 4.98 4.04
C ASN A 164 9.21 3.70 3.18
N ASN A 165 9.49 3.78 1.88
CA ASN A 165 9.52 2.60 1.02
C ASN A 165 10.87 1.88 1.14
N LEU A 166 10.84 0.56 0.97
CA LEU A 166 12.01 -0.29 0.88
C LEU A 166 12.34 -0.58 -0.58
N TYR A 167 13.60 -0.33 -0.95
CA TYR A 167 14.17 -0.63 -2.25
C TYR A 167 15.29 -1.65 -2.04
N SER A 168 15.17 -2.82 -2.67
CA SER A 168 16.15 -3.91 -2.54
C SER A 168 16.53 -4.45 -3.91
N ASN A 169 17.83 -4.43 -4.23
CA ASN A 169 18.40 -4.98 -5.46
C ASN A 169 17.81 -4.37 -6.74
N ASN A 170 17.50 -3.07 -6.73
CA ASN A 170 16.83 -2.42 -7.85
C ASN A 170 17.80 -1.92 -8.92
N GLY A 171 17.38 -2.06 -10.17
CA GLY A 171 18.11 -1.55 -11.33
C GLY A 171 19.37 -2.32 -11.72
N ILE A 172 19.58 -3.53 -11.19
CA ILE A 172 20.75 -4.37 -11.43
C ILE A 172 20.51 -5.32 -12.63
N ILE A 173 20.36 -4.77 -13.83
CA ILE A 173 20.35 -5.55 -15.10
C ILE A 173 21.45 -4.96 -16.01
N PRO A 174 22.06 -5.74 -16.94
CA PRO A 174 23.25 -5.30 -17.69
C PRO A 174 23.10 -4.05 -18.57
N ASP A 175 21.89 -3.55 -18.78
CA ASP A 175 21.66 -2.24 -19.37
C ASP A 175 21.66 -1.16 -18.27
N ASN A 176 22.61 -0.22 -18.32
CA ASN A 176 22.91 0.75 -17.26
C ASN A 176 21.83 1.86 -17.04
N GLY A 177 20.54 1.51 -17.05
CA GLY A 177 19.41 2.46 -16.94
C GLY A 177 18.44 2.18 -15.80
N GLY A 178 18.74 1.24 -14.91
CA GLY A 178 17.88 0.92 -13.77
C GLY A 178 17.92 1.96 -12.65
N TYR A 179 16.78 2.21 -11.98
CA TYR A 179 16.67 3.24 -10.94
C TYR A 179 15.54 2.96 -9.94
N GLY A 180 15.64 3.60 -8.76
CA GLY A 180 14.57 3.73 -7.77
C GLY A 180 13.53 4.75 -8.24
N ILE A 181 13.65 5.99 -7.76
CA ILE A 181 12.68 7.06 -8.03
C ILE A 181 13.09 7.84 -9.28
N GLY A 182 12.27 7.78 -10.34
CA GLY A 182 12.46 8.54 -11.58
C GLY A 182 11.59 9.79 -11.61
N VAL A 183 12.17 10.95 -11.90
CA VAL A 183 11.49 12.25 -11.79
C VAL A 183 11.65 13.07 -13.06
N THR A 184 10.53 13.48 -13.65
CA THR A 184 10.50 14.22 -14.91
C THR A 184 9.25 15.11 -15.04
N CYS A 185 9.17 15.88 -16.12
CA CYS A 185 8.08 16.77 -16.48
C CYS A 185 7.63 17.68 -15.33
N ASN A 186 8.56 18.42 -14.71
CA ASN A 186 8.26 19.34 -13.59
C ASN A 186 7.54 18.69 -12.38
N ALA A 187 7.57 17.36 -12.25
CA ALA A 187 7.06 16.67 -11.07
C ALA A 187 7.66 17.23 -9.78
N GLN A 188 6.92 17.14 -8.68
CA GLN A 188 7.31 17.68 -7.38
C GLN A 188 7.30 16.55 -6.35
N VAL A 189 8.48 16.07 -5.96
CA VAL A 189 8.61 14.82 -5.21
C VAL A 189 9.31 15.05 -3.87
N LEU A 190 8.67 14.67 -2.77
CA LEU A 190 9.37 14.47 -1.51
C LEU A 190 9.69 12.98 -1.38
N ALA A 191 10.98 12.63 -1.34
CA ALA A 191 11.45 11.30 -0.99
C ALA A 191 11.91 11.32 0.47
N GLU A 192 11.08 10.80 1.37
CA GLU A 192 11.32 10.88 2.81
C GLU A 192 11.41 9.50 3.47
N GLY A 193 12.44 9.30 4.28
CA GLY A 193 12.56 8.14 5.15
C GLY A 193 12.67 6.80 4.44
N ASN A 194 12.99 6.76 3.15
CA ASN A 194 13.09 5.52 2.38
C ASN A 194 14.41 4.80 2.67
N TYR A 195 14.41 3.48 2.50
CA TYR A 195 15.61 2.64 2.67
C TYR A 195 15.99 2.03 1.32
N PHE A 196 17.18 2.38 0.83
CA PHE A 196 17.74 1.86 -0.41
C PHE A 196 18.88 0.89 -0.13
N GLU A 197 18.73 -0.35 -0.56
CA GLU A 197 19.75 -1.39 -0.45
C GLU A 197 20.06 -1.97 -1.83
N ASN A 198 21.33 -1.99 -2.21
CA ASN A 198 21.76 -2.47 -3.52
C ASN A 198 20.95 -1.82 -4.68
N THR A 199 20.64 -0.54 -4.57
CA THR A 199 19.90 0.20 -5.60
C THR A 199 20.87 0.97 -6.46
N LEU A 200 20.93 0.66 -7.76
CA LEU A 200 21.92 1.23 -8.68
C LEU A 200 21.87 2.77 -8.69
N LEU A 201 20.68 3.33 -8.89
CA LEU A 201 20.42 4.77 -8.87
C LEU A 201 19.19 5.04 -7.98
N PRO A 202 19.35 5.40 -6.69
CA PRO A 202 18.20 5.67 -5.81
C PRO A 202 17.25 6.73 -6.36
N THR A 203 17.81 7.78 -6.99
CA THR A 203 17.05 8.79 -7.71
C THR A 203 17.63 9.01 -9.11
N LEU A 204 16.73 9.18 -10.08
CA LEU A 204 17.06 9.53 -11.46
C LEU A 204 16.19 10.70 -11.90
N ILE A 205 16.81 11.77 -12.37
CA ILE A 205 16.14 13.00 -12.75
C ILE A 205 16.48 13.28 -14.20
N SER A 206 15.43 13.40 -15.03
CA SER A 206 15.59 13.60 -16.47
C SER A 206 16.44 14.85 -16.74
N THR A 207 17.37 14.76 -17.69
CA THR A 207 18.31 15.84 -18.08
C THR A 207 19.29 16.33 -17.00
N VAL A 208 19.29 15.75 -15.79
CA VAL A 208 20.19 16.13 -14.69
C VAL A 208 21.23 15.04 -14.43
N ASN A 209 20.80 13.87 -13.96
CA ASN A 209 21.67 12.71 -13.76
C ASN A 209 21.26 11.51 -14.62
N ASP A 210 20.62 11.78 -15.76
CA ASP A 210 20.18 10.79 -16.76
C ASP A 210 20.88 11.00 -18.13
N PRO A 211 22.20 10.81 -18.21
CA PRO A 211 22.95 11.01 -19.45
C PRO A 211 22.56 10.01 -20.55
N GLY A 212 21.96 8.87 -20.19
CA GLY A 212 21.50 7.83 -21.11
C GLY A 212 20.11 8.08 -21.71
N GLY A 213 19.39 9.13 -21.26
CA GLY A 213 18.04 9.42 -21.72
C GLY A 213 17.01 8.36 -21.33
N THR A 214 17.23 7.66 -20.22
CA THR A 214 16.35 6.62 -19.66
C THR A 214 14.93 7.15 -19.42
N LEU A 215 14.83 8.41 -19.01
CA LEU A 215 13.57 9.12 -18.78
C LEU A 215 13.06 9.84 -20.04
N SER A 216 13.55 9.42 -21.21
CA SER A 216 13.12 9.85 -22.56
C SER A 216 13.50 11.27 -22.95
N GLY A 217 14.44 11.90 -22.23
CA GLY A 217 14.80 13.31 -22.47
C GLY A 217 13.66 14.29 -22.17
N ASP A 218 12.63 13.84 -21.44
CA ASP A 218 11.55 14.68 -20.95
C ASP A 218 12.13 15.82 -20.07
N PRO A 219 11.46 16.98 -19.91
CA PRO A 219 11.96 18.06 -19.06
C PRO A 219 12.25 17.59 -17.63
N ALA A 220 13.27 18.13 -16.96
CA ALA A 220 13.55 17.78 -15.56
C ALA A 220 12.33 17.98 -14.64
N GLY A 221 12.24 17.16 -13.60
CA GLY A 221 11.38 17.44 -12.45
C GLY A 221 12.20 17.77 -11.21
N PHE A 222 11.53 17.92 -10.08
CA PHE A 222 12.10 18.40 -8.83
C PHE A 222 11.87 17.37 -7.73
N ILE A 223 12.94 17.03 -7.01
CA ILE A 223 12.92 16.07 -5.93
C ILE A 223 13.77 16.57 -4.77
N LYS A 224 13.17 16.53 -3.58
CA LYS A 224 13.81 16.75 -2.30
C LYS A 224 13.89 15.42 -1.55
N SER A 225 15.01 15.19 -0.90
CA SER A 225 15.30 14.01 -0.09
C SER A 225 15.40 14.38 1.38
N LEU A 226 14.79 13.58 2.25
CA LEU A 226 14.80 13.80 3.69
C LEU A 226 14.97 12.46 4.41
N ASN A 227 15.98 12.34 5.27
CA ASN A 227 16.19 11.18 6.15
C ASN A 227 16.19 9.80 5.43
N ASN A 228 16.57 9.72 4.16
CA ASN A 228 16.68 8.44 3.47
C ASN A 228 17.97 7.71 3.91
N VAL A 229 17.93 6.38 3.92
CA VAL A 229 19.09 5.51 4.16
C VAL A 229 19.53 4.87 2.85
N THR A 230 20.84 4.83 2.62
CA THR A 230 21.45 4.09 1.50
C THR A 230 22.47 3.08 2.02
N VAL A 231 22.41 1.87 1.49
CA VAL A 231 23.34 0.78 1.76
C VAL A 231 23.74 0.16 0.42
N ASN A 232 25.03 0.14 0.10
CA ASN A 232 25.57 -0.40 -1.16
C ASN A 232 24.82 0.11 -2.41
N SER A 233 24.37 1.36 -2.37
CA SER A 233 23.53 1.98 -3.40
C SER A 233 24.23 3.19 -4.00
N GLY A 234 23.76 3.63 -5.17
CA GLY A 234 24.22 4.87 -5.77
C GLY A 234 23.93 6.11 -4.90
N THR A 235 24.45 7.25 -5.33
CA THR A 235 24.21 8.52 -4.65
C THR A 235 22.78 9.01 -4.89
N ILE A 236 22.12 9.49 -3.84
CA ILE A 236 20.87 10.25 -3.98
C ILE A 236 21.20 11.62 -4.57
N VAL A 237 20.59 11.93 -5.71
CA VAL A 237 20.66 13.24 -6.37
C VAL A 237 19.33 13.97 -6.16
N GLU A 238 19.42 15.27 -5.87
CA GLU A 238 18.27 16.17 -5.73
C GLU A 238 18.24 17.21 -6.87
N ASN A 239 17.05 17.75 -7.13
CA ASN A 239 16.89 18.95 -7.96
C ASN A 239 15.88 19.88 -7.29
N LEU A 240 16.37 20.96 -6.70
CA LEU A 240 15.58 21.85 -5.85
C LEU A 240 15.24 23.20 -6.50
N GLY A 241 15.70 23.45 -7.74
CA GLY A 241 15.65 24.78 -8.37
C GLY A 241 14.28 25.47 -8.32
N SER A 242 13.20 24.71 -8.58
CA SER A 242 11.81 25.17 -8.46
C SER A 242 10.96 24.25 -7.59
N TYR A 243 11.59 23.60 -6.60
CA TYR A 243 10.89 22.71 -5.69
C TYR A 243 9.96 23.51 -4.76
N ASN A 244 8.68 23.15 -4.70
CA ASN A 244 7.68 23.80 -3.85
C ASN A 244 6.56 22.84 -3.43
N PHE A 245 6.93 21.67 -2.92
CA PHE A 245 5.98 20.69 -2.43
C PHE A 245 6.21 20.37 -0.96
N ASP A 246 5.12 20.42 -0.19
CA ASP A 246 5.07 20.02 1.20
C ASP A 246 3.84 19.14 1.42
N PRO A 247 3.99 17.82 1.66
CA PRO A 247 2.88 16.93 1.96
C PRO A 247 2.08 17.34 3.19
N HIS A 248 2.69 18.02 4.18
CA HIS A 248 1.97 18.48 5.38
C HIS A 248 0.87 19.51 5.08
N SER A 249 0.96 20.20 3.94
CA SER A 249 -0.12 21.09 3.47
C SER A 249 -1.36 20.33 2.99
N PHE A 250 -1.28 19.00 2.83
CA PHE A 250 -2.38 18.15 2.36
C PHE A 250 -2.86 17.16 3.41
N TYR A 251 -1.99 16.64 4.27
CA TYR A 251 -2.35 15.67 5.33
C TYR A 251 -1.33 15.63 6.46
N SER A 252 -1.77 15.14 7.63
CA SER A 252 -0.89 14.88 8.77
C SER A 252 -0.26 13.49 8.65
N TYR A 253 1.05 13.39 8.92
CA TYR A 253 1.76 12.11 8.98
C TYR A 253 2.99 12.23 9.89
N SER A 254 3.62 11.10 10.17
CA SER A 254 4.95 11.04 10.75
C SER A 254 5.70 9.90 10.08
N ALA A 255 6.91 10.19 9.59
CA ALA A 255 7.76 9.17 9.02
C ALA A 255 8.24 8.19 10.11
N PHE A 256 8.36 6.91 9.76
CA PHE A 256 9.16 5.98 10.54
C PHE A 256 10.64 6.39 10.50
N ASP A 257 11.40 5.92 11.49
CA ASP A 257 12.86 5.88 11.35
C ASP A 257 13.20 5.06 10.10
N ALA A 258 13.94 5.68 9.18
CA ALA A 258 14.36 5.05 7.94
C ALA A 258 15.15 3.75 8.18
N GLN A 259 15.90 3.65 9.29
CA GLN A 259 16.62 2.41 9.62
C GLN A 259 15.68 1.25 9.95
N ALA A 260 14.48 1.53 10.46
CA ALA A 260 13.48 0.50 10.77
C ALA A 260 12.67 0.06 9.54
N VAL A 261 12.72 0.83 8.45
CA VAL A 261 11.91 0.58 7.25
C VAL A 261 12.17 -0.79 6.66
N LYS A 262 13.44 -1.23 6.60
CA LYS A 262 13.77 -2.56 6.06
C LYS A 262 12.97 -3.65 6.77
N ASN A 263 13.04 -3.71 8.10
CA ASN A 263 12.37 -4.72 8.89
C ASN A 263 10.84 -4.59 8.80
N ILE A 264 10.31 -3.38 8.99
CA ILE A 264 8.86 -3.12 8.96
C ILE A 264 8.28 -3.52 7.61
N VAL A 265 8.89 -3.08 6.51
CA VAL A 265 8.34 -3.30 5.17
C VAL A 265 8.51 -4.76 4.74
N SER A 266 9.65 -5.40 4.99
CA SER A 266 9.85 -6.80 4.61
C SER A 266 8.91 -7.78 5.32
N GLU A 267 8.43 -7.43 6.51
CA GLU A 267 7.50 -8.25 7.30
C GLU A 267 6.03 -7.98 6.98
N ASN A 268 5.69 -6.80 6.45
CA ASN A 268 4.31 -6.32 6.37
C ASN A 268 3.85 -5.98 4.94
N ALA A 269 4.73 -5.90 3.94
CA ALA A 269 4.32 -5.59 2.58
C ALA A 269 3.87 -6.83 1.79
N GLY A 270 2.82 -6.66 1.00
CA GLY A 270 2.30 -7.68 0.09
C GLY A 270 0.98 -8.32 0.53
N ALA A 271 0.42 -9.10 -0.40
CA ALA A 271 -0.81 -9.85 -0.18
C ALA A 271 -0.57 -11.08 0.71
N GLY A 272 -1.65 -11.52 1.36
CA GLY A 272 -1.67 -12.65 2.29
C GLY A 272 -1.26 -12.34 3.72
N ILE A 273 -0.96 -11.09 4.03
CA ILE A 273 -0.60 -10.64 5.39
C ILE A 273 -1.85 -10.20 6.15
N LEU A 274 -2.85 -9.66 5.44
CA LEU A 274 -4.07 -9.19 6.08
C LEU A 274 -5.02 -10.35 6.37
N ASN A 275 -5.50 -10.41 7.61
CA ASN A 275 -6.61 -11.30 7.98
C ASN A 275 -7.95 -10.67 7.60
N ILE A 276 -8.32 -10.78 6.32
CA ILE A 276 -9.62 -10.34 5.80
C ILE A 276 -10.59 -11.51 5.85
N THR A 277 -11.69 -11.33 6.58
CA THR A 277 -12.80 -12.30 6.65
C THR A 277 -14.08 -11.68 6.09
N THR A 278 -14.94 -12.52 5.50
CA THR A 278 -16.28 -12.04 5.12
C THR A 278 -17.12 -11.88 6.38
N ALA A 279 -17.96 -10.85 6.44
CA ALA A 279 -18.93 -10.69 7.53
C ALA A 279 -20.01 -11.81 7.57
N VAL A 280 -19.90 -12.83 6.71
CA VAL A 280 -20.82 -13.95 6.56
C VAL A 280 -20.04 -15.27 6.63
N GLU A 281 -19.31 -15.48 7.73
CA GLU A 281 -19.13 -16.83 8.27
C GLU A 281 -20.07 -17.02 9.45
N THR A 282 -21.36 -17.16 9.13
CA THR A 282 -22.29 -17.92 9.96
C THR A 282 -22.55 -19.26 9.29
N LYS A 283 -21.59 -20.18 9.41
CA LYS A 283 -21.90 -21.60 9.58
C LYS A 283 -20.98 -22.22 10.61
N ALA A 284 -21.61 -22.99 11.49
CA ALA A 284 -21.16 -23.40 12.79
C ALA A 284 -20.11 -24.52 12.79
N HIS A 285 -19.45 -24.62 13.96
CA HIS A 285 -18.76 -25.77 14.52
C HIS A 285 -17.36 -26.07 14.01
N GLU A 286 -16.41 -25.18 14.34
CA GLU A 286 -15.40 -25.56 15.33
C GLU A 286 -15.29 -24.43 16.36
N ALA A 287 -15.27 -24.77 17.64
CA ALA A 287 -14.92 -23.77 18.65
C ALA A 287 -13.49 -23.30 18.35
N PRO A 288 -13.19 -21.99 18.42
CA PRO A 288 -11.82 -21.56 18.24
C PRO A 288 -10.94 -22.27 19.29
N ASN A 289 -9.81 -22.83 18.88
CA ASN A 289 -8.90 -23.54 19.81
C ASN A 289 -8.13 -22.58 20.73
N SER A 290 -8.25 -21.26 20.50
CA SER A 290 -7.58 -20.20 21.26
C SER A 290 -8.42 -18.91 21.32
N LEU A 291 -8.09 -18.03 22.26
CA LEU A 291 -8.70 -16.71 22.37
C LEU A 291 -8.28 -15.84 21.18
N GLN A 292 -9.26 -15.25 20.49
CA GLN A 292 -9.00 -14.40 19.33
C GLN A 292 -9.46 -12.97 19.61
N LEU A 293 -8.52 -12.02 19.47
CA LEU A 293 -8.80 -10.59 19.38
C LEU A 293 -8.46 -10.15 17.95
N LEU A 294 -9.48 -9.77 17.19
CA LEU A 294 -9.32 -9.40 15.78
C LEU A 294 -8.91 -7.94 15.65
N SER A 295 -8.21 -7.62 14.56
CA SER A 295 -7.92 -6.23 14.17
C SER A 295 -9.19 -5.40 14.15
N ASN A 296 -9.13 -4.20 14.73
CA ASN A 296 -10.24 -3.27 14.72
C ASN A 296 -10.46 -2.72 13.30
N TYR A 297 -11.70 -2.41 12.95
CA TYR A 297 -12.03 -1.79 11.65
C TYR A 297 -12.99 -0.61 11.81
N PRO A 298 -12.69 0.56 11.22
CA PRO A 298 -11.45 0.89 10.49
C PRO A 298 -10.21 0.96 11.42
N ASN A 299 -9.00 0.89 10.87
CA ASN A 299 -7.73 1.17 11.55
C ASN A 299 -6.70 1.66 10.50
N PRO A 300 -6.23 2.93 10.54
CA PRO A 300 -6.58 3.99 11.50
C PRO A 300 -8.08 4.32 11.50
N PHE A 301 -8.59 4.88 12.60
CA PHE A 301 -10.01 5.20 12.76
C PHE A 301 -10.26 6.65 13.18
N ASN A 302 -11.44 7.18 12.86
CA ASN A 302 -11.89 8.51 13.25
C ASN A 302 -13.44 8.62 13.33
N PRO A 303 -14.03 8.98 14.48
CA PRO A 303 -13.51 8.78 15.83
C PRO A 303 -13.76 7.36 16.34
N SER A 304 -14.47 6.51 15.58
CA SER A 304 -14.95 5.21 16.04
C SER A 304 -14.42 4.03 15.23
N THR A 305 -14.24 2.89 15.90
CA THR A 305 -13.85 1.60 15.29
C THR A 305 -14.64 0.45 15.93
N ILE A 306 -14.69 -0.69 15.26
CA ILE A 306 -15.30 -1.92 15.78
C ILE A 306 -14.19 -2.89 16.13
N ILE A 307 -14.17 -3.35 17.39
CA ILE A 307 -13.28 -4.39 17.89
C ILE A 307 -14.07 -5.69 17.95
N ARG A 308 -13.51 -6.78 17.43
CA ARG A 308 -14.15 -8.09 17.44
C ARG A 308 -13.33 -9.12 18.19
N PHE A 309 -14.01 -10.02 18.89
CA PHE A 309 -13.34 -11.12 19.58
C PHE A 309 -14.20 -12.37 19.69
N SER A 310 -13.55 -13.50 19.93
CA SER A 310 -14.18 -14.79 20.22
C SER A 310 -13.35 -15.57 21.26
N LEU A 311 -14.01 -16.47 22.00
CA LEU A 311 -13.38 -17.27 23.05
C LEU A 311 -13.40 -18.77 22.73
N PRO A 312 -12.37 -19.52 23.17
CA PRO A 312 -12.30 -20.97 22.99
C PRO A 312 -13.21 -21.74 23.94
N GLY A 313 -13.66 -21.12 25.02
CA GLY A 313 -14.62 -21.65 25.99
C GLY A 313 -15.46 -20.52 26.58
N SER A 314 -16.59 -20.88 27.19
CA SER A 314 -17.45 -19.89 27.85
C SER A 314 -16.81 -19.43 29.17
N SER A 315 -16.46 -18.15 29.26
CA SER A 315 -15.85 -17.55 30.46
C SER A 315 -16.12 -16.04 30.51
N THR A 316 -15.87 -15.43 31.66
CA THR A 316 -15.88 -13.96 31.78
C THR A 316 -14.80 -13.37 30.87
N ALA A 317 -15.18 -12.49 29.96
CA ALA A 317 -14.27 -11.72 29.12
C ALA A 317 -14.26 -10.26 29.56
N VAL A 318 -13.07 -9.69 29.57
CA VAL A 318 -12.85 -8.26 29.84
C VAL A 318 -12.09 -7.66 28.66
N LEU A 319 -12.74 -6.80 27.89
CA LEU A 319 -12.12 -6.01 26.82
C LEU A 319 -11.96 -4.56 27.28
N LYS A 320 -10.72 -4.11 27.36
CA LYS A 320 -10.35 -2.74 27.77
C LYS A 320 -9.47 -2.09 26.72
N VAL A 321 -9.42 -0.76 26.74
CA VAL A 321 -8.51 0.04 25.92
C VAL A 321 -7.59 0.84 26.83
N TYR A 322 -6.32 0.88 26.49
CA TYR A 322 -5.27 1.60 27.20
C TYR A 322 -4.54 2.57 26.27
N ASP A 323 -4.04 3.66 26.85
CA ASP A 323 -3.05 4.50 26.19
C ASP A 323 -1.62 3.89 26.27
N MET A 324 -0.64 4.53 25.65
CA MET A 324 0.76 4.08 25.67
C MET A 324 1.47 4.22 27.02
N LEU A 325 0.89 4.96 27.97
CA LEU A 325 1.38 5.07 29.35
C LEU A 325 0.79 3.98 30.25
N GLY A 326 -0.12 3.15 29.72
CA GLY A 326 -0.80 2.09 30.46
C GLY A 326 -2.03 2.55 31.22
N ASN A 327 -2.51 3.77 31.01
CA ASN A 327 -3.77 4.23 31.61
C ASN A 327 -4.95 3.60 30.89
N GLU A 328 -5.91 3.06 31.64
CA GLU A 328 -7.19 2.61 31.09
C GLU A 328 -8.01 3.81 30.60
N VAL A 329 -8.37 3.82 29.32
CA VAL A 329 -9.20 4.88 28.71
C VAL A 329 -10.64 4.44 28.44
N ALA A 330 -10.90 3.13 28.36
CA ALA A 330 -12.25 2.58 28.25
C ALA A 330 -12.32 1.10 28.69
N THR A 331 -13.43 0.71 29.32
CA THR A 331 -13.88 -0.68 29.40
C THR A 331 -15.02 -0.87 28.40
N LEU A 332 -14.83 -1.76 27.42
CA LEU A 332 -15.75 -1.96 26.31
C LEU A 332 -16.63 -3.20 26.49
N PHE A 333 -16.10 -4.22 27.15
CA PHE A 333 -16.83 -5.44 27.47
C PHE A 333 -16.37 -5.97 28.82
N ASN A 334 -17.31 -6.33 29.69
CA ASN A 334 -17.04 -6.98 30.97
C ASN A 334 -18.24 -7.83 31.35
N SER A 335 -18.32 -9.03 30.78
CA SER A 335 -19.45 -9.94 30.97
C SER A 335 -19.05 -11.37 30.61
N GLU A 336 -19.95 -12.32 30.83
CA GLU A 336 -19.80 -13.68 30.30
C GLU A 336 -19.86 -13.66 28.77
N ALA A 337 -18.83 -14.21 28.13
CA ALA A 337 -18.78 -14.45 26.71
C ALA A 337 -18.94 -15.95 26.44
N LYS A 338 -19.85 -16.29 25.52
CA LYS A 338 -20.17 -17.68 25.15
C LYS A 338 -19.24 -18.17 24.06
N GLN A 339 -18.79 -19.42 24.20
CA GLN A 339 -18.05 -20.12 23.14
C GLN A 339 -18.83 -20.09 21.81
N GLY A 340 -18.12 -19.92 20.70
CA GLY A 340 -18.70 -19.88 19.35
C GLY A 340 -19.44 -18.59 18.99
N THR A 341 -19.47 -17.58 19.88
CA THR A 341 -20.01 -16.25 19.58
C THR A 341 -18.88 -15.29 19.22
N VAL A 342 -19.01 -14.58 18.09
CA VAL A 342 -18.14 -13.45 17.76
C VAL A 342 -18.79 -12.18 18.30
N TYR A 343 -18.16 -11.57 19.30
CA TYR A 343 -18.59 -10.31 19.88
C TYR A 343 -18.06 -9.16 19.02
N SER A 344 -18.92 -8.18 18.73
CA SER A 344 -18.55 -6.93 18.03
C SER A 344 -18.86 -5.75 18.93
N VAL A 345 -17.84 -4.99 19.31
CA VAL A 345 -17.96 -3.88 20.27
C VAL A 345 -17.42 -2.60 19.63
N THR A 346 -18.25 -1.56 19.63
CA THR A 346 -17.85 -0.24 19.13
C THR A 346 -17.01 0.49 20.16
N PHE A 347 -15.86 1.00 19.73
CA PHE A 347 -15.05 1.94 20.49
C PHE A 347 -15.20 3.33 19.89
N ASP A 348 -15.75 4.28 20.66
CA ASP A 348 -15.82 5.70 20.32
C ASP A 348 -14.71 6.45 21.07
N ALA A 349 -13.74 6.97 20.31
CA ALA A 349 -12.61 7.72 20.83
C ALA A 349 -12.71 9.23 20.55
N SER A 350 -13.92 9.75 20.32
CA SER A 350 -14.17 11.17 20.05
C SER A 350 -13.58 12.12 21.10
N LYS A 351 -13.44 11.65 22.34
CA LYS A 351 -12.87 12.42 23.46
C LYS A 351 -11.36 12.21 23.69
N LEU A 352 -10.71 11.35 22.92
CA LEU A 352 -9.30 11.00 23.09
C LEU A 352 -8.41 11.73 22.07
N ALA A 353 -7.12 11.90 22.36
CA ALA A 353 -6.17 12.51 21.44
C ALA A 353 -5.74 11.53 20.33
N SER A 354 -5.43 12.01 19.13
CA SER A 354 -4.82 11.17 18.08
C SER A 354 -3.58 10.48 18.62
N GLY A 355 -3.40 9.19 18.30
CA GLY A 355 -2.32 8.40 18.87
C GLY A 355 -2.56 6.89 18.81
N ILE A 356 -1.64 6.16 19.42
CA ILE A 356 -1.68 4.70 19.52
C ILE A 356 -2.43 4.32 20.81
N TYR A 357 -3.34 3.36 20.67
CA TYR A 357 -4.06 2.73 21.78
C TYR A 357 -3.92 1.21 21.69
N LEU A 358 -3.99 0.55 22.84
CA LEU A 358 -3.96 -0.91 22.92
C LEU A 358 -5.34 -1.40 23.36
N SER A 359 -5.99 -2.24 22.56
CA SER A 359 -7.10 -3.04 23.07
C SER A 359 -6.56 -4.32 23.68
N VAL A 360 -7.02 -4.64 24.89
CA VAL A 360 -6.56 -5.78 25.67
C VAL A 360 -7.78 -6.61 26.04
N LEU A 361 -7.79 -7.86 25.59
CA LEU A 361 -8.81 -8.83 25.91
C LEU A 361 -8.25 -9.86 26.90
N GLN A 362 -8.92 -10.02 28.03
CA GLN A 362 -8.57 -11.00 29.05
C GLN A 362 -9.72 -11.98 29.25
N SER A 363 -9.43 -13.29 29.22
CA SER A 363 -10.41 -14.33 29.59
C SER A 363 -9.72 -15.64 29.93
N GLY A 364 -10.20 -16.34 30.97
CA GLY A 364 -9.70 -17.67 31.33
C GLY A 364 -8.20 -17.75 31.63
N GLY A 365 -7.59 -16.65 32.11
CA GLY A 365 -6.14 -16.55 32.35
C GLY A 365 -5.29 -16.20 31.12
N THR A 366 -5.90 -16.10 29.93
CA THR A 366 -5.23 -15.70 28.69
C THR A 366 -5.42 -14.21 28.41
N VAL A 367 -4.42 -13.57 27.82
CA VAL A 367 -4.45 -12.15 27.40
C VAL A 367 -4.11 -12.05 25.92
N ALA A 368 -4.91 -11.31 25.15
CA ALA A 368 -4.56 -10.87 23.80
C ALA A 368 -4.55 -9.35 23.72
N VAL A 369 -3.65 -8.80 22.90
CA VAL A 369 -3.44 -7.36 22.75
C VAL A 369 -3.43 -7.00 21.27
N GLN A 370 -4.14 -5.93 20.89
CA GLN A 370 -4.16 -5.42 19.53
C GLN A 370 -3.88 -3.91 19.53
N LYS A 371 -2.99 -3.48 18.63
CA LYS A 371 -2.64 -2.07 18.45
C LYS A 371 -3.68 -1.37 17.55
N MET A 372 -4.13 -0.20 17.96
CA MET A 372 -5.11 0.63 17.24
C MET A 372 -4.55 2.04 17.06
N MET A 373 -4.86 2.70 15.93
CA MET A 373 -4.42 4.06 15.63
C MET A 373 -5.64 4.99 15.46
N LEU A 374 -5.79 5.94 16.37
CA LEU A 374 -6.77 7.03 16.25
C LEU A 374 -6.14 8.19 15.47
N MET A 375 -6.82 8.65 14.42
CA MET A 375 -6.37 9.78 13.59
C MET A 375 -7.52 10.76 13.41
N LYS A 376 -7.53 11.85 14.19
CA LYS A 376 -8.53 12.91 14.09
C LYS A 376 -8.31 13.84 12.91
#